data_AF-A0AAD9HPA1-F1
#
_entry.id   AF-A0AAD9HPA1-F1
#
_cell.length_a   1.000
_cell.length_b   1.000
_cell.length_c   1.000
_cell.angle_alpha   90.00
_cell.angle_beta   90.00
_cell.angle_gamma   90.00
#
_symmetry.space_group_name_H-M   'P 1'
#
loop_
_entity.id
_entity.type
_entity.pdbx_description
1 polymer ?
#
loop_
_entity_poly.entity_id
_entity_poly.type
_entity_poly.pdbx_seq_one_letter_code
_entity_poly.pdbx_strand_id
1 'polypeptide(L)'
;MLLAGIFIFLTVLVRAARGGSATWQPQLSHDSRNVKITADASGYAAKDAVARRDLLQKRYMAMVPDEQRRRWPESTISYCYESTAARGNLHRYLIAATNLWKMAGLVSPVYKYKEVADPGSSCTGHEDRHQILVISITPDEWSGQAAGSATVGVPALDDTNPGYEGPTMYINSELRAVEGKTRFVATIAHELGHVWGLYHEHQNPSFWEYPYSSRRGNVFGSNFHCARFKDYTAARDRIREKYPNNPALLEEKTTLMCRYQAFAQEYHFSGADYLAESISASMQWSSDIPRTGATNDHVDWESIMIYAGYDLLLKNDGSSFGENDKPSAKDIVGIKKMYDGPFASHDFPTLPSSTKSPFYTKWKDMIKGKLCKE
;
A
#
# COMPACT_ATOMS: atom_id res chain seq x y z
N MET A 1 -9.59 4.12 91.24
CA MET A 1 -10.71 3.93 90.29
C MET A 1 -10.31 4.56 88.96
N LEU A 2 -10.97 4.12 87.87
CA LEU A 2 -10.99 4.66 86.49
C LEU A 2 -10.96 6.21 86.44
N LEU A 3 -10.58 6.95 85.38
CA LEU A 3 -10.08 6.75 83.99
C LEU A 3 -9.48 8.14 83.59
N ALA A 4 -8.67 8.38 82.54
CA ALA A 4 -8.14 7.60 81.41
C ALA A 4 -6.78 8.20 80.94
N GLY A 5 -6.24 7.72 79.82
CA GLY A 5 -5.22 8.42 79.02
C GLY A 5 -5.36 8.08 77.53
N ILE A 6 -5.05 9.02 76.64
CA ILE A 6 -5.01 8.79 75.18
C ILE A 6 -3.64 9.24 74.67
N PHE A 7 -2.84 8.27 74.22
CA PHE A 7 -1.63 8.50 73.43
C PHE A 7 -1.85 7.96 72.02
N ILE A 8 -1.63 8.81 71.01
CA ILE A 8 -1.74 8.43 69.60
C ILE A 8 -0.39 7.88 69.16
N PHE A 9 -0.33 6.58 68.87
CA PHE A 9 0.80 5.95 68.17
C PHE A 9 0.47 5.79 66.68
N LEU A 10 1.23 6.45 65.81
CA LEU A 10 1.24 6.12 64.38
C LEU A 10 2.02 4.81 64.18
N THR A 11 1.36 3.77 63.70
CA THR A 11 2.00 2.56 63.19
C THR A 11 2.00 2.55 61.66
N VAL A 12 3.20 2.65 61.08
CA VAL A 12 3.42 2.48 59.63
C VAL A 12 3.30 0.99 59.29
N LEU A 13 2.22 0.60 58.63
CA LEU A 13 2.06 -0.76 58.10
C LEU A 13 2.56 -0.86 56.66
N VAL A 14 3.79 -1.37 56.52
CA VAL A 14 4.34 -1.82 55.24
C VAL A 14 3.53 -3.02 54.74
N ARG A 15 2.76 -2.86 53.67
CA ARG A 15 2.12 -3.98 52.97
C ARG A 15 3.06 -4.57 51.94
N ALA A 16 3.67 -5.71 52.27
CA ALA A 16 4.28 -6.59 51.28
C ALA A 16 3.19 -7.22 50.41
N ALA A 17 3.19 -6.93 49.12
CA ALA A 17 2.31 -7.59 48.15
C ALA A 17 2.91 -8.96 47.76
N ARG A 18 2.43 -10.04 48.39
CA ARG A 18 2.57 -11.40 47.85
C ARG A 18 1.47 -11.63 46.80
N GLY A 19 1.85 -12.19 45.66
CA GLY A 19 0.93 -12.41 44.53
C GLY A 19 0.02 -13.64 44.70
N GLY A 20 -0.92 -13.77 43.75
CA GLY A 20 -1.64 -15.01 43.48
C GLY A 20 -2.87 -15.29 44.37
N SER A 21 -4.02 -14.71 44.02
CA SER A 21 -5.32 -15.30 44.37
C SER A 21 -6.04 -15.73 43.10
N ALA A 22 -6.51 -16.98 43.06
CA ALA A 22 -7.11 -17.62 41.86
C ALA A 22 -8.56 -17.17 41.59
N THR A 23 -9.02 -16.11 42.24
CA THR A 23 -10.42 -15.62 42.20
C THR A 23 -10.72 -14.67 41.04
N TRP A 24 -9.75 -14.39 40.16
CA TRP A 24 -9.92 -13.60 38.93
C TRP A 24 -9.71 -14.41 37.64
N GLN A 25 -9.56 -15.74 37.73
CA GLN A 25 -9.67 -16.58 36.53
C GLN A 25 -11.15 -16.69 36.14
N PRO A 26 -11.56 -16.29 34.92
CA PRO A 26 -12.90 -16.59 34.46
C PRO A 26 -13.07 -18.10 34.43
N GLN A 27 -14.10 -18.62 35.08
CA GLN A 27 -14.49 -20.02 34.91
C GLN A 27 -14.95 -20.20 33.46
N LEU A 28 -14.06 -20.78 32.65
CA LEU A 28 -14.40 -21.27 31.33
C LEU A 28 -15.36 -22.43 31.49
N SER A 29 -16.65 -22.11 31.50
CA SER A 29 -17.70 -23.08 31.24
C SER A 29 -17.40 -23.74 29.90
N HIS A 30 -16.98 -25.00 29.94
CA HIS A 30 -16.88 -25.86 28.76
C HIS A 30 -18.29 -26.16 28.25
N ASP A 31 -18.89 -25.19 27.58
CA ASP A 31 -20.04 -25.41 26.72
C ASP A 31 -19.59 -26.30 25.56
N SER A 32 -19.99 -27.57 25.59
CA SER A 32 -19.54 -28.63 24.69
C SER A 32 -20.13 -28.53 23.27
N ARG A 33 -20.43 -27.31 22.82
CA ARG A 33 -20.69 -27.02 21.42
C ARG A 33 -19.42 -27.27 20.62
N ASN A 34 -19.49 -28.24 19.71
CA ASN A 34 -18.45 -28.56 18.72
C ASN A 34 -18.25 -27.38 17.76
N VAL A 35 -17.57 -26.32 18.20
CA VAL A 35 -17.12 -25.23 17.34
C VAL A 35 -16.05 -25.80 16.42
N LYS A 36 -16.45 -26.22 15.22
CA LYS A 36 -15.51 -26.48 14.12
C LYS A 36 -14.82 -25.17 13.78
N ILE A 37 -13.67 -24.93 14.39
CA ILE A 37 -12.69 -23.95 13.94
C ILE A 37 -12.29 -24.38 12.54
N THR A 38 -12.89 -23.75 11.54
CA THR A 38 -12.53 -24.00 10.15
C THR A 38 -11.25 -23.24 9.81
N ALA A 39 -10.26 -23.98 9.32
CA ALA A 39 -9.11 -23.39 8.67
C ALA A 39 -9.54 -22.62 7.40
N ASP A 40 -8.81 -21.57 7.05
CA ASP A 40 -8.80 -21.02 5.71
C ASP A 40 -8.01 -21.93 4.74
N ALA A 41 -7.91 -21.53 3.46
CA ALA A 41 -7.19 -22.30 2.45
C ALA A 41 -5.67 -22.43 2.72
N SER A 42 -5.14 -21.67 3.67
CA SER A 42 -3.74 -21.65 4.08
C SER A 42 -3.53 -22.33 5.45
N GLY A 43 -4.57 -22.93 6.04
CA GLY A 43 -4.49 -23.71 7.28
C GLY A 43 -4.81 -22.94 8.57
N TYR A 44 -5.12 -21.64 8.51
CA TYR A 44 -5.27 -20.81 9.72
C TYR A 44 -6.69 -20.79 10.28
N ALA A 45 -6.80 -20.85 11.61
CA ALA A 45 -8.06 -20.78 12.34
C ALA A 45 -8.82 -19.47 12.06
N ALA A 46 -9.85 -19.51 11.20
CA ALA A 46 -10.71 -18.37 10.95
C ALA A 46 -11.59 -18.10 12.17
N LYS A 47 -11.40 -16.94 12.81
CA LYS A 47 -12.29 -16.48 13.88
C LYS A 47 -13.60 -15.97 13.29
N ASP A 48 -14.67 -16.60 13.74
CA ASP A 48 -16.08 -16.22 13.57
C ASP A 48 -16.76 -16.39 12.20
N ALA A 49 -18.04 -16.73 12.26
CA ALA A 49 -18.89 -16.95 11.09
C ALA A 49 -19.40 -15.64 10.48
N VAL A 50 -19.35 -14.53 11.22
CA VAL A 50 -19.68 -13.18 10.75
C VAL A 50 -18.72 -12.75 9.63
N ALA A 51 -17.42 -13.02 9.79
CA ALA A 51 -16.41 -12.72 8.79
C ALA A 51 -16.72 -13.35 7.41
N ARG A 52 -17.44 -14.49 7.35
CA ARG A 52 -17.76 -15.16 6.08
C ARG A 52 -18.79 -14.43 5.21
N ARG A 53 -19.60 -13.52 5.75
CA ARG A 53 -20.49 -12.70 4.90
C ARG A 53 -19.75 -11.50 4.30
N ASP A 54 -18.81 -10.91 5.03
CA ASP A 54 -18.03 -9.77 4.53
C ASP A 54 -16.85 -10.20 3.64
N LEU A 55 -16.32 -11.41 3.82
CA LEU A 55 -15.30 -12.03 2.94
C LEU A 55 -15.76 -12.26 1.47
N LEU A 56 -17.03 -11.96 1.15
CA LEU A 56 -17.61 -12.03 -0.19
C LEU A 56 -17.65 -10.68 -0.93
N GLN A 57 -17.31 -9.55 -0.29
CA GLN A 57 -17.09 -8.26 -0.95
C GLN A 57 -15.62 -7.88 -0.86
N LYS A 58 -14.81 -8.40 -1.79
CA LYS A 58 -13.37 -8.14 -1.83
C LYS A 58 -13.19 -6.83 -2.61
N ARG A 59 -12.57 -5.80 -2.05
CA ARG A 59 -12.43 -4.50 -2.73
C ARG A 59 -11.06 -3.92 -2.40
N TYR A 60 -10.18 -3.92 -3.40
CA TYR A 60 -8.81 -3.42 -3.33
C TYR A 60 -8.27 -3.32 -4.76
N MET A 61 -7.28 -2.45 -5.00
CA MET A 61 -6.43 -2.48 -6.20
C MET A 61 -4.99 -2.86 -5.82
N ALA A 62 -4.40 -3.82 -6.53
CA ALA A 62 -3.07 -4.37 -6.24
C ALA A 62 -2.34 -4.80 -7.52
N MET A 63 -1.03 -5.02 -7.43
CA MET A 63 -0.24 -5.53 -8.54
C MET A 63 -0.58 -7.00 -8.86
N VAL A 64 -0.47 -7.35 -10.15
CA VAL A 64 -0.26 -8.73 -10.58
C VAL A 64 1.24 -8.95 -10.63
N PRO A 65 1.79 -9.94 -9.91
CA PRO A 65 3.22 -10.22 -9.96
C PRO A 65 3.65 -10.69 -11.35
N ASP A 66 4.63 -10.01 -11.94
CA ASP A 66 5.22 -10.34 -13.24
C ASP A 66 6.73 -10.03 -13.25
N GLU A 67 7.36 -10.04 -14.43
CA GLU A 67 8.78 -9.71 -14.58
C GLU A 67 9.10 -8.24 -14.23
N GLN A 68 8.12 -7.33 -14.40
CA GLN A 68 8.25 -5.88 -14.20
C GLN A 68 7.93 -5.46 -12.76
N ARG A 69 7.07 -6.19 -12.05
CA ARG A 69 6.67 -5.94 -10.66
C ARG A 69 6.62 -7.25 -9.90
N ARG A 70 7.71 -7.56 -9.20
CA ARG A 70 7.87 -8.78 -8.40
C ARG A 70 7.33 -8.58 -6.98
N ARG A 71 7.07 -9.69 -6.31
CA ARG A 71 6.76 -9.74 -4.87
C ARG A 71 8.04 -9.77 -4.04
N TRP A 72 7.93 -9.36 -2.78
CA TRP A 72 8.98 -9.57 -1.79
C TRP A 72 9.22 -11.07 -1.56
N PRO A 73 10.48 -11.56 -1.66
CA PRO A 73 10.82 -12.96 -1.38
C PRO A 73 10.34 -13.40 0.01
N GLU A 74 9.81 -14.62 0.11
CA GLU A 74 9.31 -15.21 1.37
C GLU A 74 8.39 -14.27 2.20
N SER A 75 7.59 -13.42 1.53
CA SER A 75 6.76 -12.39 2.19
C SER A 75 7.57 -11.51 3.17
N THR A 76 8.82 -11.21 2.83
CA THR A 76 9.77 -10.50 3.70
C THR A 76 10.28 -9.23 3.01
N ILE A 77 9.88 -8.06 3.51
CA ILE A 77 10.44 -6.78 3.10
C ILE A 77 11.83 -6.65 3.74
N SER A 78 12.86 -6.92 2.97
CA SER A 78 14.24 -6.54 3.29
C SER A 78 14.40 -5.04 3.08
N TYR A 79 14.85 -4.30 4.09
CA TYR A 79 14.98 -2.85 4.04
C TYR A 79 16.27 -2.37 4.71
N CYS A 80 16.65 -1.15 4.41
CA CYS A 80 17.70 -0.41 5.11
C CYS A 80 17.41 1.10 5.03
N TYR A 81 18.17 1.93 5.74
CA TYR A 81 18.01 3.38 5.69
C TYR A 81 19.11 4.02 4.87
N GLU A 82 18.76 4.95 3.99
CA GLU A 82 19.72 5.72 3.20
C GLU A 82 20.76 6.43 4.09
N SER A 83 20.35 6.90 5.27
CA SER A 83 21.23 7.62 6.19
C SER A 83 20.87 7.39 7.66
N THR A 84 21.83 7.65 8.56
CA THR A 84 21.62 7.65 10.01
C THR A 84 20.53 8.65 10.42
N ALA A 85 20.40 9.77 9.70
CA ALA A 85 19.34 10.76 9.91
C ALA A 85 17.95 10.22 9.55
N ALA A 86 17.83 9.49 8.43
CA ALA A 86 16.59 8.80 8.06
C ALA A 86 16.22 7.73 9.11
N ARG A 87 17.18 6.88 9.52
CA ARG A 87 16.97 5.89 10.58
C ARG A 87 16.51 6.52 11.90
N GLY A 88 17.21 7.55 12.36
CA GLY A 88 16.89 8.26 13.61
C GLY A 88 15.51 8.91 13.58
N ASN A 89 15.08 9.44 12.43
CA ASN A 89 13.77 10.05 12.27
C ASN A 89 12.62 9.06 12.08
N LEU A 90 12.84 7.94 11.39
CA LEU A 90 11.77 7.07 10.90
C LEU A 90 11.62 5.76 11.67
N HIS A 91 12.70 5.15 12.19
CA HIS A 91 12.70 3.75 12.65
C HIS A 91 11.59 3.42 13.67
N ARG A 92 11.39 4.28 14.68
CA ARG A 92 10.33 4.06 15.69
C ARG A 92 8.91 4.16 15.13
N TYR A 93 8.71 4.93 14.05
CA TYR A 93 7.42 5.09 13.39
C TYR A 93 7.20 4.01 12.33
N LEU A 94 8.26 3.55 11.65
CA LEU A 94 8.20 2.35 10.81
C LEU A 94 7.73 1.15 11.64
N ILE A 95 8.32 0.90 12.81
CA ILE A 95 7.84 -0.15 13.73
C ILE A 95 6.35 0.04 14.05
N ALA A 96 5.91 1.26 14.38
CA ALA A 96 4.49 1.53 14.66
C ALA A 96 3.59 1.26 13.44
N ALA A 97 4.01 1.65 12.24
CA ALA A 97 3.31 1.40 10.98
C ALA A 97 3.21 -0.10 10.66
N THR A 98 4.31 -0.87 10.82
CA THR A 98 4.25 -2.34 10.67
C THR A 98 3.30 -2.98 11.69
N ASN A 99 3.12 -2.37 12.87
CA ASN A 99 2.18 -2.85 13.87
C ASN A 99 0.71 -2.56 13.50
N LEU A 100 0.41 -1.49 12.76
CA LEU A 100 -0.93 -1.28 12.19
C LEU A 100 -1.29 -2.44 11.25
N TRP A 101 -0.40 -2.79 10.30
CA TRP A 101 -0.58 -3.94 9.41
C TRP A 101 -0.75 -5.26 10.17
N LYS A 102 0.06 -5.51 11.21
CA LYS A 102 -0.09 -6.72 12.06
C LYS A 102 -1.43 -6.78 12.78
N MET A 103 -1.88 -5.66 13.36
CA MET A 103 -3.17 -5.58 14.07
C MET A 103 -4.37 -5.73 13.12
N ALA A 104 -4.28 -5.24 11.89
CA ALA A 104 -5.31 -5.43 10.86
C ALA A 104 -5.40 -6.88 10.35
N GLY A 105 -4.33 -7.68 10.48
CA GLY A 105 -4.34 -9.13 10.22
C GLY A 105 -3.17 -9.68 9.39
N LEU A 106 -2.13 -8.87 9.14
CA LEU A 106 -0.91 -9.27 8.45
C LEU A 106 0.08 -9.93 9.44
N VAL A 107 -0.08 -11.24 9.68
CA VAL A 107 0.57 -11.93 10.79
C VAL A 107 2.09 -12.05 10.64
N SER A 108 2.83 -11.60 11.68
CA SER A 108 4.30 -11.53 11.71
C SER A 108 5.08 -12.81 11.36
N PRO A 109 4.59 -14.05 11.62
CA PRO A 109 5.34 -15.26 11.24
C PRO A 109 5.46 -15.46 9.73
N VAL A 110 4.49 -14.92 8.96
CA VAL A 110 4.47 -14.99 7.49
C VAL A 110 5.02 -13.70 6.90
N TYR A 111 4.47 -12.56 7.33
CA TYR A 111 4.76 -11.25 6.76
C TYR A 111 5.78 -10.50 7.61
N LYS A 112 6.99 -10.34 7.08
CA LYS A 112 8.17 -9.92 7.84
C LYS A 112 8.75 -8.62 7.28
N TYR A 113 9.44 -7.91 8.16
CA TYR A 113 10.24 -6.73 7.84
C TYR A 113 11.61 -6.95 8.46
N LYS A 114 12.69 -6.88 7.67
CA LYS A 114 14.05 -7.18 8.11
C LYS A 114 14.97 -6.02 7.72
N GLU A 115 15.56 -5.37 8.71
CA GLU A 115 16.69 -4.46 8.49
C GLU A 115 17.90 -5.33 8.10
N VAL A 116 18.45 -5.13 6.89
CA VAL A 116 19.51 -6.01 6.33
C VAL A 116 20.89 -5.38 6.26
N ALA A 117 20.99 -4.05 6.35
CA ALA A 117 22.25 -3.32 6.30
C ALA A 117 22.22 -2.08 7.22
N ASP A 118 23.38 -1.68 7.72
CA ASP A 118 23.55 -0.41 8.43
C ASP A 118 23.30 0.78 7.49
N PRO A 119 22.88 1.95 8.02
CA PRO A 119 22.57 3.11 7.20
C PRO A 119 23.78 3.71 6.48
N GLY A 120 23.54 4.36 5.34
CA GLY A 120 24.59 4.98 4.53
C GLY A 120 25.02 4.09 3.36
N SER A 121 26.31 4.10 3.03
CA SER A 121 26.87 3.40 1.87
C SER A 121 26.69 1.88 1.90
N SER A 122 26.61 1.26 3.09
CA SER A 122 26.26 -0.16 3.26
C SER A 122 24.82 -0.48 2.87
N CYS A 123 23.93 0.51 2.85
CA CYS A 123 22.54 0.39 2.42
C CYS A 123 22.38 0.69 0.92
N THR A 124 22.86 1.85 0.47
CA THR A 124 22.69 2.28 -0.93
C THR A 124 23.59 1.50 -1.88
N GLY A 125 24.85 1.25 -1.50
CA GLY A 125 25.80 0.44 -2.27
C GLY A 125 25.76 -1.06 -1.98
N HIS A 126 24.66 -1.58 -1.44
CA HIS A 126 24.54 -3.02 -1.12
C HIS A 126 24.48 -3.87 -2.40
N GLU A 127 25.12 -5.05 -2.44
CA GLU A 127 25.12 -5.91 -3.63
C GLU A 127 23.69 -6.31 -4.08
N ASP A 128 22.83 -6.63 -3.10
CA ASP A 128 21.41 -6.90 -3.27
C ASP A 128 20.49 -5.63 -3.34
N ARG A 129 21.03 -4.44 -3.63
CA ARG A 129 20.26 -3.16 -3.66
C ARG A 129 18.95 -3.23 -4.46
N HIS A 130 18.94 -4.02 -5.55
CA HIS A 130 17.80 -4.30 -6.44
C HIS A 130 16.64 -5.11 -5.79
N GLN A 131 16.84 -5.64 -4.59
CA GLN A 131 15.85 -6.38 -3.80
C GLN A 131 15.76 -5.90 -2.34
N ILE A 132 16.23 -4.68 -2.07
CA ILE A 132 16.19 -4.05 -0.74
C ILE A 132 15.45 -2.72 -0.86
N LEU A 133 14.50 -2.48 0.05
CA LEU A 133 13.84 -1.19 0.20
C LEU A 133 14.79 -0.20 0.87
N VAL A 134 15.26 0.80 0.12
CA VAL A 134 15.97 1.94 0.70
C VAL A 134 14.95 2.94 1.23
N ILE A 135 15.00 3.20 2.53
CA ILE A 135 14.13 4.15 3.23
C ILE A 135 14.89 5.45 3.49
N SER A 136 14.39 6.54 2.92
CA SER A 136 14.97 7.88 3.01
C SER A 136 13.97 8.87 3.60
N ILE A 137 14.48 10.05 3.98
CA ILE A 137 13.66 11.22 4.27
C ILE A 137 13.70 12.15 3.06
N THR A 138 12.61 12.86 2.79
CA THR A 138 12.60 13.93 1.79
C THR A 138 13.72 14.93 2.10
N PRO A 139 14.60 15.27 1.13
CA PRO A 139 15.60 16.32 1.31
C PRO A 139 14.93 17.67 1.60
N ASP A 140 15.57 18.52 2.39
CA ASP A 140 15.01 19.83 2.79
C ASP A 140 14.62 20.71 1.57
N GLU A 141 15.31 20.55 0.44
CA GLU A 141 15.02 21.26 -0.83
C GLU A 141 13.69 20.85 -1.49
N TRP A 142 13.10 19.72 -1.09
CA TRP A 142 11.81 19.20 -1.57
C TRP A 142 10.67 19.43 -0.55
N SER A 143 10.88 20.28 0.45
CA SER A 143 9.89 20.64 1.47
C SER A 143 8.58 21.11 0.81
N GLY A 144 7.50 20.37 1.04
CA GLY A 144 6.14 20.69 0.57
C GLY A 144 5.64 19.96 -0.69
N GLN A 145 6.39 19.03 -1.29
CA GLN A 145 5.98 18.38 -2.55
C GLN A 145 5.25 17.04 -2.44
N ALA A 146 5.42 16.26 -1.37
CA ALA A 146 4.63 15.04 -1.11
C ALA A 146 4.63 14.67 0.38
N ALA A 147 3.69 13.82 0.79
CA ALA A 147 3.64 13.26 2.14
C ALA A 147 4.61 12.09 2.31
N GLY A 148 4.60 11.20 1.33
CA GLY A 148 5.53 10.12 1.10
C GLY A 148 5.49 9.73 -0.38
N SER A 149 6.31 8.77 -0.75
CA SER A 149 6.20 8.05 -2.02
C SER A 149 6.98 6.75 -1.91
N ALA A 150 6.41 5.64 -2.39
CA ALA A 150 7.06 4.34 -2.42
C ALA A 150 6.88 3.60 -3.74
N THR A 151 7.87 2.78 -4.09
CA THR A 151 7.76 1.84 -5.21
C THR A 151 6.71 0.76 -4.89
N VAL A 152 5.85 0.44 -5.87
CA VAL A 152 4.85 -0.62 -5.71
C VAL A 152 5.50 -2.00 -5.88
N GLY A 153 5.54 -2.80 -4.81
CA GLY A 153 6.19 -4.11 -4.79
C GLY A 153 7.73 -4.03 -4.90
N VAL A 154 8.29 -4.96 -5.67
CA VAL A 154 9.71 -4.96 -6.07
C VAL A 154 9.78 -4.78 -7.59
N PRO A 155 9.92 -3.55 -8.12
CA PRO A 155 10.02 -3.34 -9.56
C PRO A 155 11.22 -4.05 -10.19
N ALA A 156 11.16 -4.28 -11.51
CA ALA A 156 12.33 -4.59 -12.30
C ALA A 156 13.34 -3.43 -12.26
N LEU A 157 14.61 -3.74 -12.50
CA LEU A 157 15.57 -2.72 -12.90
C LEU A 157 15.20 -2.27 -14.32
N ASP A 158 15.14 -0.95 -14.51
CA ASP A 158 14.80 -0.34 -15.79
C ASP A 158 16.08 0.03 -16.52
N ASP A 159 16.43 -0.73 -17.56
CA ASP A 159 17.60 -0.48 -18.40
C ASP A 159 17.58 0.93 -19.04
N THR A 160 16.41 1.58 -19.12
CA THR A 160 16.26 2.95 -19.63
C THR A 160 16.45 4.03 -18.56
N ASN A 161 16.44 3.66 -17.27
CA ASN A 161 16.74 4.51 -16.13
C ASN A 161 17.90 3.91 -15.30
N PRO A 162 19.17 4.06 -15.74
CA PRO A 162 20.33 3.47 -15.06
C PRO A 162 20.59 4.03 -13.66
N GLY A 163 19.89 5.09 -13.23
CA GLY A 163 19.90 5.58 -11.85
C GLY A 163 18.90 4.89 -10.93
N TYR A 164 18.02 4.03 -11.45
CA TYR A 164 17.10 3.24 -10.65
C TYR A 164 17.75 1.92 -10.20
N GLU A 165 18.26 1.92 -8.96
CA GLU A 165 18.98 0.78 -8.40
C GLU A 165 18.08 -0.28 -7.73
N GLY A 166 16.79 0.01 -7.52
CA GLY A 166 15.86 -0.87 -6.82
C GLY A 166 14.83 -0.14 -5.94
N PRO A 167 14.00 -0.89 -5.19
CA PRO A 167 12.88 -0.35 -4.42
C PRO A 167 13.26 0.81 -3.50
N THR A 168 12.40 1.81 -3.40
CA THR A 168 12.60 3.01 -2.57
C THR A 168 11.32 3.42 -1.85
N MET A 169 11.47 4.05 -0.69
CA MET A 169 10.41 4.73 0.04
C MET A 169 10.94 6.04 0.65
N TYR A 170 10.36 7.15 0.24
CA TYR A 170 10.66 8.50 0.74
C TYR A 170 9.55 8.92 1.70
N ILE A 171 9.90 9.50 2.85
CA ILE A 171 8.94 10.03 3.81
C ILE A 171 9.28 11.49 4.13
N ASN A 172 8.31 12.40 4.00
CA ASN A 172 8.48 13.77 4.44
C ASN A 172 8.43 13.84 5.97
N SER A 173 9.58 13.92 6.61
CA SER A 173 9.70 13.89 8.07
C SER A 173 9.14 15.14 8.78
N GLU A 174 8.90 16.23 8.06
CA GLU A 174 8.31 17.48 8.57
C GLU A 174 6.82 17.31 8.91
N LEU A 175 6.10 16.44 8.18
CA LEU A 175 4.68 16.16 8.43
C LEU A 175 4.38 15.74 9.87
N ARG A 176 5.34 15.11 10.54
CA ARG A 176 5.26 14.78 11.97
C ARG A 176 4.93 16.00 12.85
N ALA A 177 5.40 17.19 12.50
CA ALA A 177 5.15 18.42 13.23
C ALA A 177 3.80 19.07 12.85
N VAL A 178 3.38 18.90 11.59
CA VAL A 178 2.17 19.53 11.02
C VAL A 178 0.91 18.69 11.32
N GLU A 179 0.96 17.38 11.05
CA GLU A 179 -0.18 16.46 11.14
C GLU A 179 -0.19 15.66 12.45
N GLY A 180 0.90 15.73 13.21
CA GLY A 180 1.10 15.00 14.45
C GLY A 180 1.44 13.51 14.26
N LYS A 181 1.71 12.86 15.40
CA LYS A 181 2.26 11.50 15.43
C LYS A 181 1.36 10.43 14.77
N THR A 182 0.04 10.50 14.96
CA THR A 182 -0.87 9.46 14.46
C THR A 182 -0.93 9.47 12.94
N ARG A 183 -1.16 10.64 12.32
CA ARG A 183 -1.20 10.76 10.86
C ARG A 183 0.15 10.41 10.24
N PHE A 184 1.27 10.86 10.82
CA PHE A 184 2.61 10.50 10.36
C PHE A 184 2.87 8.97 10.35
N VAL A 185 2.37 8.23 11.34
CA VAL A 185 2.44 6.76 11.35
C VAL A 185 1.51 6.15 10.28
N ALA A 186 0.34 6.73 10.05
CA ALA A 186 -0.57 6.31 8.98
C ALA A 186 0.04 6.54 7.59
N THR A 187 0.71 7.66 7.34
CA THR A 187 1.44 7.93 6.09
C THR A 187 2.51 6.86 5.83
N ILE A 188 3.35 6.54 6.83
CA ILE A 188 4.32 5.43 6.68
C ILE A 188 3.61 4.08 6.46
N ALA A 189 2.45 3.85 7.07
CA ALA A 189 1.69 2.62 6.84
C ALA A 189 1.05 2.56 5.43
N HIS A 190 0.63 3.70 4.87
CA HIS A 190 0.17 3.85 3.50
C HIS A 190 1.29 3.52 2.51
N GLU A 191 2.47 4.13 2.67
CA GLU A 191 3.64 3.82 1.83
C GLU A 191 4.03 2.33 1.92
N LEU A 192 3.96 1.73 3.12
CA LEU A 192 4.16 0.28 3.26
C LEU A 192 3.11 -0.56 2.51
N GLY A 193 1.89 -0.03 2.30
CA GLY A 193 0.88 -0.66 1.44
C GLY A 193 1.31 -0.70 -0.02
N HIS A 194 1.88 0.39 -0.55
CA HIS A 194 2.55 0.38 -1.85
C HIS A 194 3.70 -0.61 -1.89
N VAL A 195 4.61 -0.58 -0.91
CA VAL A 195 5.73 -1.54 -0.81
C VAL A 195 5.23 -2.98 -0.88
N TRP A 196 4.11 -3.34 -0.22
CA TRP A 196 3.53 -4.68 -0.35
C TRP A 196 3.00 -5.00 -1.76
N GLY A 197 2.53 -4.00 -2.50
CA GLY A 197 2.02 -4.12 -3.85
C GLY A 197 0.62 -3.54 -4.08
N LEU A 198 0.07 -2.75 -3.15
CA LEU A 198 -1.22 -2.09 -3.30
C LEU A 198 -1.08 -0.80 -4.13
N TYR A 199 -2.14 -0.44 -4.84
CA TYR A 199 -2.30 0.88 -5.46
C TYR A 199 -3.34 1.70 -4.70
N HIS A 200 -3.44 2.98 -5.03
CA HIS A 200 -4.52 3.83 -4.54
C HIS A 200 -5.90 3.29 -4.92
N GLU A 201 -6.80 3.24 -3.94
CA GLU A 201 -8.16 2.73 -4.15
C GLU A 201 -8.97 3.70 -5.04
N HIS A 202 -8.82 5.01 -4.86
CA HIS A 202 -9.53 6.01 -5.68
C HIS A 202 -9.10 6.01 -7.15
N GLN A 203 -7.87 5.56 -7.47
CA GLN A 203 -7.38 5.51 -8.84
C GLN A 203 -7.90 4.30 -9.64
N ASN A 204 -8.68 3.39 -9.03
CA ASN A 204 -9.20 2.21 -9.72
C ASN A 204 -10.07 2.61 -10.95
N PRO A 205 -9.69 2.21 -12.17
CA PRO A 205 -10.37 2.70 -13.38
C PRO A 205 -11.84 2.29 -13.47
N SER A 206 -12.29 1.26 -12.74
CA SER A 206 -13.71 0.89 -12.71
C SER A 206 -14.59 1.93 -11.99
N PHE A 207 -14.03 2.80 -11.14
CA PHE A 207 -14.76 3.81 -10.37
C PHE A 207 -15.01 5.12 -11.16
N TRP A 208 -14.20 5.38 -12.17
CA TRP A 208 -14.22 6.62 -12.95
C TRP A 208 -15.17 6.56 -14.15
N GLU A 209 -15.94 7.62 -14.34
CA GLU A 209 -16.81 7.80 -15.50
C GLU A 209 -16.01 8.00 -16.82
N TYR A 210 -16.71 7.96 -17.94
CA TYR A 210 -16.16 8.43 -19.22
C TYR A 210 -16.23 9.96 -19.27
N PRO A 211 -15.17 10.69 -19.66
CA PRO A 211 -14.01 10.23 -20.44
C PRO A 211 -12.75 9.84 -19.65
N TYR A 212 -12.74 9.98 -18.31
CA TYR A 212 -11.58 9.65 -17.47
C TYR A 212 -11.18 8.17 -17.55
N SER A 213 -12.16 7.27 -17.69
CA SER A 213 -11.94 5.84 -17.87
C SER A 213 -12.86 5.24 -18.93
N SER A 214 -12.31 4.30 -19.70
CA SER A 214 -13.07 3.48 -20.66
C SER A 214 -14.08 2.53 -19.97
N ARG A 215 -13.98 2.36 -18.64
CA ARG A 215 -14.85 1.49 -17.86
C ARG A 215 -16.18 2.11 -17.47
N ARG A 216 -16.37 3.43 -17.53
CA ARG A 216 -17.68 4.05 -17.25
C ARG A 216 -18.20 3.67 -15.85
N GLY A 217 -17.39 3.90 -14.82
CA GLY A 217 -17.83 3.92 -13.43
C GLY A 217 -18.78 5.08 -13.15
N ASN A 218 -19.30 5.13 -11.92
CA ASN A 218 -20.16 6.21 -11.44
C ASN A 218 -19.84 6.59 -9.98
N VAL A 219 -18.55 6.62 -9.65
CA VAL A 219 -18.05 7.11 -8.35
C VAL A 219 -17.39 8.47 -8.52
N PHE A 220 -16.52 8.60 -9.53
CA PHE A 220 -15.67 9.77 -9.73
C PHE A 220 -15.72 10.30 -11.17
N GLY A 221 -15.41 11.59 -11.31
CA GLY A 221 -15.20 12.29 -12.58
C GLY A 221 -15.96 13.61 -12.65
N SER A 222 -17.28 13.58 -12.48
CA SER A 222 -18.15 14.77 -12.59
C SER A 222 -17.78 15.84 -11.56
N ASN A 223 -17.29 15.43 -10.39
CA ASN A 223 -16.81 16.33 -9.33
C ASN A 223 -15.28 16.24 -9.10
N PHE A 224 -14.50 16.03 -10.17
CA PHE A 224 -13.05 16.23 -10.14
C PHE A 224 -12.69 17.68 -10.52
N HIS A 225 -12.26 18.46 -9.55
CA HIS A 225 -12.03 19.90 -9.67
C HIS A 225 -10.58 20.23 -10.06
N CYS A 226 -10.13 19.73 -11.22
CA CYS A 226 -8.75 19.88 -11.74
C CYS A 226 -8.14 21.29 -11.58
N ALA A 227 -8.92 22.36 -11.80
CA ALA A 227 -8.44 23.74 -11.71
C ALA A 227 -8.22 24.27 -10.27
N ARG A 228 -8.56 23.51 -9.21
CA ARG A 228 -8.34 23.89 -7.81
C ARG A 228 -6.98 23.47 -7.25
N PHE A 229 -6.26 22.60 -7.95
CA PHE A 229 -4.91 22.19 -7.56
C PHE A 229 -3.95 23.40 -7.63
N LYS A 230 -3.12 23.56 -6.58
CA LYS A 230 -2.27 24.76 -6.39
C LYS A 230 -1.30 25.00 -7.55
N ASP A 231 -0.85 23.94 -8.21
CA ASP A 231 0.09 23.94 -9.32
C ASP A 231 -0.58 23.90 -10.71
N TYR A 232 -1.91 23.90 -10.80
CA TYR A 232 -2.66 23.83 -12.06
C TYR A 232 -2.20 24.89 -13.08
N THR A 233 -2.05 26.15 -12.65
CA THR A 233 -1.55 27.22 -13.52
C THR A 233 -0.13 26.94 -14.00
N ALA A 234 0.76 26.49 -13.11
CA ALA A 234 2.16 26.18 -13.47
C ALA A 234 2.25 24.99 -14.45
N ALA A 235 1.42 23.97 -14.30
CA ALA A 235 1.33 22.85 -15.25
C ALA A 235 0.78 23.30 -16.62
N ARG A 236 -0.27 24.14 -16.62
CA ARG A 236 -0.82 24.75 -17.84
C ARG A 236 0.16 25.70 -18.53
N ASP A 237 1.03 26.37 -17.77
CA ASP A 237 2.09 27.23 -18.31
C ASP A 237 3.17 26.39 -19.01
N ARG A 238 3.61 25.27 -18.42
CA ARG A 238 4.50 24.29 -19.09
C ARG A 238 3.91 23.74 -20.39
N ILE A 239 2.59 23.51 -20.45
CA ILE A 239 1.90 23.16 -21.71
C ILE A 239 1.98 24.31 -22.72
N ARG A 240 1.77 25.57 -22.29
CA ARG A 240 1.82 26.75 -23.16
C ARG A 240 3.21 26.98 -23.76
N GLU A 241 4.27 26.74 -22.99
CA GLU A 241 5.66 26.83 -23.46
C GLU A 241 5.96 25.85 -24.60
N LYS A 242 5.38 24.64 -24.55
CA LYS A 242 5.50 23.61 -25.58
C LYS A 242 4.65 23.87 -26.82
N TYR A 243 3.55 24.63 -26.68
CA TYR A 243 2.60 24.94 -27.74
C TYR A 243 2.31 26.46 -27.86
N PRO A 244 3.34 27.29 -28.11
CA PRO A 244 3.17 28.73 -28.18
C PRO A 244 2.27 29.13 -29.35
N ASN A 245 1.48 30.18 -29.16
CA ASN A 245 0.56 30.76 -30.14
C ASN A 245 -0.59 29.85 -30.64
N ASN A 246 -0.83 28.68 -30.04
CA ASN A 246 -1.97 27.82 -30.37
C ASN A 246 -2.94 27.67 -29.17
N PRO A 247 -3.88 28.62 -28.97
CA PRO A 247 -4.78 28.60 -27.82
C PRO A 247 -5.76 27.41 -27.84
N ALA A 248 -6.16 26.92 -29.02
CA ALA A 248 -7.02 25.74 -29.15
C ALA A 248 -6.29 24.46 -28.67
N LEU A 249 -5.02 24.29 -29.07
CA LEU A 249 -4.21 23.15 -28.65
C LEU A 249 -3.83 23.23 -27.15
N LEU A 250 -3.58 24.45 -26.62
CA LEU A 250 -3.40 24.64 -25.17
C LEU A 250 -4.62 24.13 -24.38
N GLU A 251 -5.83 24.46 -24.82
CA GLU A 251 -7.05 24.04 -24.13
C GLU A 251 -7.32 22.53 -24.28
N GLU A 252 -7.04 21.95 -25.46
CA GLU A 252 -7.05 20.51 -25.69
C GLU A 252 -6.08 19.79 -24.73
N LYS A 253 -4.81 20.22 -24.67
CA LYS A 253 -3.79 19.60 -23.81
C LYS A 253 -4.06 19.82 -22.32
N THR A 254 -4.61 20.97 -21.93
CA THR A 254 -5.08 21.20 -20.55
C THR A 254 -6.22 20.22 -20.20
N THR A 255 -7.13 19.97 -21.15
CA THR A 255 -8.20 18.97 -20.98
C THR A 255 -7.64 17.54 -20.88
N LEU A 256 -6.58 17.19 -21.61
CA LEU A 256 -5.92 15.88 -21.48
C LEU A 256 -5.21 15.74 -20.12
N MET A 257 -4.52 16.78 -19.66
CA MET A 257 -3.89 16.86 -18.33
C MET A 257 -4.91 16.65 -17.20
N CYS A 258 -6.12 17.19 -17.34
CA CYS A 258 -7.20 16.97 -16.39
C CYS A 258 -7.91 15.61 -16.50
N ARG A 259 -7.50 14.70 -17.39
CA ARG A 259 -8.21 13.44 -17.66
C ARG A 259 -7.34 12.19 -17.63
N TYR A 260 -6.07 12.30 -17.99
CA TYR A 260 -5.16 11.17 -18.15
C TYR A 260 -3.93 11.35 -17.25
N GLN A 261 -3.80 10.49 -16.23
CA GLN A 261 -2.71 10.52 -15.26
C GLN A 261 -1.32 10.59 -15.92
N ALA A 262 -1.04 9.73 -16.91
CA ALA A 262 0.25 9.73 -17.60
C ALA A 262 0.57 11.07 -18.30
N PHE A 263 -0.46 11.75 -18.84
CA PHE A 263 -0.30 13.08 -19.42
C PHE A 263 -0.14 14.15 -18.32
N ALA A 264 -0.84 14.04 -17.19
CA ALA A 264 -0.63 14.90 -16.03
C ALA A 264 0.80 14.80 -15.48
N GLN A 265 1.36 13.60 -15.42
CA GLN A 265 2.74 13.33 -14.99
C GLN A 265 3.78 13.96 -15.94
N GLU A 266 3.55 13.94 -17.26
CA GLU A 266 4.44 14.60 -18.26
C GLU A 266 4.63 16.10 -17.97
N TYR A 267 3.61 16.78 -17.44
CA TYR A 267 3.66 18.20 -17.09
C TYR A 267 3.80 18.43 -15.57
N HIS A 268 4.26 17.45 -14.80
CA HIS A 268 4.45 17.53 -13.35
C HIS A 268 3.23 18.12 -12.61
N PHE A 269 2.02 17.68 -12.96
CA PHE A 269 0.78 18.17 -12.36
C PHE A 269 0.36 17.27 -11.19
N SER A 270 0.24 17.83 -9.99
CA SER A 270 -0.11 17.09 -8.76
C SER A 270 -1.50 16.44 -8.79
N GLY A 271 -2.41 16.91 -9.66
CA GLY A 271 -3.67 16.24 -9.93
C GLY A 271 -3.53 14.85 -10.59
N ALA A 272 -2.34 14.46 -11.05
CA ALA A 272 -2.04 13.11 -11.51
C ALA A 272 -2.41 12.05 -10.47
N ASP A 273 -2.04 12.25 -9.20
CA ASP A 273 -2.18 11.24 -8.15
C ASP A 273 -3.64 11.01 -7.73
N TYR A 274 -4.54 11.88 -8.19
CA TYR A 274 -5.99 11.73 -8.02
C TYR A 274 -6.64 11.04 -9.22
N LEU A 275 -6.06 11.11 -10.42
CA LEU A 275 -6.66 10.59 -11.65
C LEU A 275 -6.66 9.07 -11.72
N ALA A 276 -7.59 8.51 -12.50
CA ALA A 276 -7.66 7.09 -12.80
C ALA A 276 -6.32 6.56 -13.36
N GLU A 277 -5.89 5.41 -12.85
CA GLU A 277 -4.70 4.71 -13.35
C GLU A 277 -4.91 4.19 -14.77
N SER A 278 -3.81 4.01 -15.49
CA SER A 278 -3.86 3.37 -16.82
C SER A 278 -4.01 1.86 -16.65
N ILE A 279 -5.09 1.28 -17.20
CA ILE A 279 -5.34 -0.17 -17.11
C ILE A 279 -4.17 -0.95 -17.73
N SER A 280 -3.34 -1.56 -16.89
CA SER A 280 -2.25 -2.45 -17.31
C SER A 280 -2.58 -3.92 -17.04
N ALA A 281 -1.81 -4.84 -17.65
CA ALA A 281 -1.84 -6.25 -17.30
C ALA A 281 -1.25 -6.55 -15.91
N SER A 282 -0.41 -5.64 -15.39
CA SER A 282 0.25 -5.70 -14.09
C SER A 282 -0.61 -5.18 -12.92
N MET A 283 -1.91 -4.97 -13.14
CA MET A 283 -2.90 -4.57 -12.13
C MET A 283 -4.04 -5.59 -12.01
N GLN A 284 -4.41 -5.90 -10.78
CA GLN A 284 -5.62 -6.62 -10.42
C GLN A 284 -6.46 -5.80 -9.44
N TRP A 285 -7.75 -5.77 -9.71
CA TRP A 285 -8.80 -5.39 -8.77
C TRP A 285 -9.60 -6.66 -8.43
N SER A 286 -10.53 -6.55 -7.49
CA SER A 286 -11.37 -7.70 -7.16
C SER A 286 -12.42 -8.04 -8.22
N SER A 287 -12.80 -9.31 -8.28
CA SER A 287 -13.80 -9.87 -9.18
C SER A 287 -15.23 -9.36 -8.97
N ASP A 288 -15.55 -8.85 -7.78
CA ASP A 288 -16.86 -8.25 -7.45
C ASP A 288 -16.92 -6.74 -7.74
N ILE A 289 -15.82 -6.11 -8.17
CA ILE A 289 -15.88 -4.78 -8.77
C ILE A 289 -16.23 -4.98 -10.26
N PRO A 290 -17.38 -4.48 -10.74
CA PRO A 290 -17.80 -4.71 -12.11
C PRO A 290 -16.85 -4.01 -13.08
N ARG A 291 -16.72 -4.59 -14.29
CA ARG A 291 -15.91 -3.98 -15.37
C ARG A 291 -16.49 -2.63 -15.82
N THR A 292 -17.79 -2.40 -15.62
CA THR A 292 -18.50 -1.17 -15.97
C THR A 292 -19.59 -0.85 -14.96
N GLY A 293 -19.84 0.43 -14.69
CA GLY A 293 -20.92 0.86 -13.80
C GLY A 293 -20.68 0.60 -12.32
N ALA A 294 -19.43 0.60 -11.85
CA ALA A 294 -19.17 0.51 -10.41
C ALA A 294 -19.72 1.75 -9.68
N THR A 295 -20.30 1.52 -8.51
CA THR A 295 -20.95 2.51 -7.64
C THR A 295 -20.16 2.71 -6.35
N ASN A 296 -20.58 3.66 -5.51
CA ASN A 296 -20.00 3.89 -4.17
C ASN A 296 -19.86 2.61 -3.32
N ASP A 297 -20.77 1.64 -3.45
CA ASP A 297 -20.72 0.37 -2.71
C ASP A 297 -19.48 -0.46 -3.04
N HIS A 298 -18.88 -0.23 -4.22
CA HIS A 298 -17.76 -1.00 -4.78
C HIS A 298 -16.38 -0.49 -4.39
N VAL A 299 -16.31 0.66 -3.72
CA VAL A 299 -15.07 1.28 -3.22
C VAL A 299 -14.81 0.81 -1.80
N ASP A 300 -13.55 0.56 -1.45
CA ASP A 300 -13.17 0.45 -0.05
C ASP A 300 -12.88 1.81 0.59
N TRP A 301 -13.93 2.53 1.01
CA TRP A 301 -13.81 3.80 1.73
C TRP A 301 -13.04 3.72 3.06
N GLU A 302 -12.80 2.52 3.60
CA GLU A 302 -12.00 2.29 4.80
C GLU A 302 -10.52 1.95 4.49
N SER A 303 -10.14 1.80 3.22
CA SER A 303 -8.77 1.48 2.81
C SER A 303 -7.80 2.55 3.27
N ILE A 304 -6.63 2.15 3.76
CA ILE A 304 -5.54 3.11 4.00
C ILE A 304 -5.04 3.72 2.69
N MET A 305 -5.25 3.03 1.56
CA MET A 305 -4.80 3.42 0.22
C MET A 305 -5.73 4.43 -0.47
N ILE A 306 -6.74 4.99 0.21
CA ILE A 306 -7.58 6.06 -0.35
C ILE A 306 -7.07 7.43 0.09
N TYR A 307 -6.86 8.35 -0.86
CA TYR A 307 -6.61 9.75 -0.55
C TYR A 307 -7.89 10.46 -0.09
N ALA A 308 -7.76 11.56 0.63
CA ALA A 308 -8.88 12.39 1.00
C ALA A 308 -9.24 13.28 -0.20
N GLY A 309 -10.53 13.27 -0.55
CA GLY A 309 -11.02 14.04 -1.69
C GLY A 309 -10.93 15.56 -1.49
N TYR A 310 -11.01 16.01 -0.23
CA TYR A 310 -11.13 17.42 0.17
C TYR A 310 -12.14 18.17 -0.72
N ASP A 311 -11.74 19.28 -1.34
CA ASP A 311 -12.49 20.02 -2.34
C ASP A 311 -11.94 19.83 -3.77
N LEU A 312 -11.06 18.84 -3.95
CA LEU A 312 -10.36 18.52 -5.21
C LEU A 312 -11.03 17.38 -5.98
N LEU A 313 -11.49 16.36 -5.26
CA LEU A 313 -12.20 15.19 -5.80
C LEU A 313 -13.36 14.84 -4.86
N LEU A 314 -14.60 15.03 -5.30
CA LEU A 314 -15.78 14.53 -4.59
C LEU A 314 -16.33 13.29 -5.28
N LYS A 315 -17.17 12.53 -4.59
CA LYS A 315 -18.00 11.50 -5.24
C LYS A 315 -18.97 12.16 -6.20
N ASN A 316 -19.48 11.42 -7.19
CA ASN A 316 -20.43 11.95 -8.18
C ASN A 316 -21.76 12.43 -7.56
N ASP A 317 -22.12 11.96 -6.35
CA ASP A 317 -23.25 12.48 -5.55
C ASP A 317 -22.96 13.81 -4.82
N GLY A 318 -21.74 14.34 -4.94
CA GLY A 318 -21.28 15.57 -4.30
C GLY A 318 -20.76 15.41 -2.87
N SER A 319 -20.81 14.20 -2.29
CA SER A 319 -20.29 13.95 -0.95
C SER A 319 -18.76 13.82 -0.92
N SER A 320 -18.16 14.31 0.16
CA SER A 320 -16.73 14.17 0.45
C SER A 320 -16.39 12.79 1.03
N PHE A 321 -15.10 12.48 1.03
CA PHE A 321 -14.51 11.32 1.70
C PHE A 321 -13.13 11.71 2.25
N GLY A 322 -12.70 11.03 3.31
CA GLY A 322 -11.45 11.30 4.01
C GLY A 322 -10.46 10.14 3.93
N GLU A 323 -9.27 10.39 4.44
CA GLU A 323 -8.21 9.39 4.62
C GLU A 323 -8.43 8.53 5.87
N ASN A 324 -7.94 7.30 5.82
CA ASN A 324 -7.92 6.39 6.96
C ASN A 324 -6.55 6.38 7.65
N ASP A 325 -6.53 6.01 8.94
CA ASP A 325 -5.32 6.01 9.78
C ASP A 325 -4.69 4.62 9.97
N LYS A 326 -5.30 3.59 9.39
CA LYS A 326 -4.95 2.16 9.53
C LYS A 326 -5.42 1.37 8.30
N PRO A 327 -4.80 0.22 7.98
CA PRO A 327 -5.27 -0.67 6.92
C PRO A 327 -6.67 -1.24 7.20
N SER A 328 -7.48 -1.35 6.15
CA SER A 328 -8.77 -2.02 6.20
C SER A 328 -8.62 -3.54 6.21
N ALA A 329 -9.71 -4.25 6.50
CA ALA A 329 -9.75 -5.71 6.33
C ALA A 329 -9.52 -6.15 4.86
N LYS A 330 -9.85 -5.31 3.87
CA LYS A 330 -9.69 -5.65 2.45
C LYS A 330 -8.28 -5.34 1.93
N ASP A 331 -7.59 -4.34 2.47
CA ASP A 331 -6.15 -4.14 2.23
C ASP A 331 -5.37 -5.43 2.58
N ILE A 332 -5.70 -6.03 3.73
CA ILE A 332 -5.13 -7.31 4.17
C ILE A 332 -5.50 -8.46 3.21
N VAL A 333 -6.74 -8.53 2.73
CA VAL A 333 -7.15 -9.54 1.73
C VAL A 333 -6.42 -9.33 0.40
N GLY A 334 -6.14 -8.09 0.00
CA GLY A 334 -5.37 -7.76 -1.20
C GLY A 334 -3.94 -8.30 -1.13
N ILE A 335 -3.24 -8.01 -0.02
CA ILE A 335 -1.91 -8.54 0.22
C ILE A 335 -1.95 -10.07 0.31
N LYS A 336 -2.85 -10.67 1.09
CA LYS A 336 -2.95 -12.14 1.19
C LYS A 336 -3.23 -12.81 -0.14
N LYS A 337 -4.06 -12.23 -1.02
CA LYS A 337 -4.28 -12.81 -2.36
C LYS A 337 -3.06 -12.67 -3.28
N MET A 338 -2.22 -11.65 -3.13
CA MET A 338 -0.93 -11.54 -3.82
C MET A 338 0.11 -12.56 -3.31
N TYR A 339 0.23 -12.73 -2.00
CA TYR A 339 1.31 -13.51 -1.39
C TYR A 339 0.97 -14.98 -1.13
N ASP A 340 -0.28 -15.29 -0.77
CA ASP A 340 -0.76 -16.63 -0.38
C ASP A 340 -1.69 -17.30 -1.44
N GLY A 341 -2.00 -16.60 -2.56
CA GLY A 341 -2.89 -17.12 -3.62
C GLY A 341 -2.27 -18.24 -4.48
N PRO A 342 -2.91 -18.71 -5.57
CA PRO A 342 -2.30 -19.68 -6.47
C PRO A 342 -1.05 -19.14 -7.21
N PHE A 343 -0.85 -17.82 -7.20
CA PHE A 343 0.40 -17.17 -7.62
C PHE A 343 1.51 -17.21 -6.55
N ALA A 344 1.25 -17.84 -5.39
CA ALA A 344 2.19 -17.96 -4.27
C ALA A 344 3.34 -18.94 -4.53
N SER A 345 3.19 -19.89 -5.46
CA SER A 345 4.30 -20.74 -5.87
C SER A 345 5.47 -19.87 -6.33
N HIS A 346 6.60 -19.99 -5.65
CA HIS A 346 7.82 -19.21 -5.94
C HIS A 346 8.40 -19.49 -7.33
N ASP A 347 7.93 -20.56 -7.98
CA ASP A 347 8.15 -20.83 -9.39
C ASP A 347 7.06 -20.15 -10.24
N PHE A 348 7.42 -19.05 -10.92
CA PHE A 348 6.82 -18.81 -12.24
C PHE A 348 7.14 -20.04 -13.10
N PRO A 349 6.17 -20.63 -13.82
CA PRO A 349 6.41 -21.85 -14.57
C PRO A 349 7.49 -21.61 -15.63
N THR A 350 8.66 -22.22 -15.44
CA THR A 350 9.84 -22.05 -16.31
C THR A 350 9.49 -22.44 -17.73
N LEU A 351 9.19 -21.44 -18.56
CA LEU A 351 8.70 -21.61 -19.92
C LEU A 351 9.54 -22.62 -20.69
N PRO A 352 8.96 -23.50 -21.53
CA PRO A 352 9.74 -24.46 -22.31
C PRO A 352 10.83 -23.83 -23.19
N SER A 353 10.73 -22.55 -23.51
CA SER A 353 11.72 -21.75 -24.24
C SER A 353 12.89 -21.22 -23.39
N SER A 354 12.80 -21.27 -22.06
CA SER A 354 13.86 -20.82 -21.15
C SER A 354 14.97 -21.86 -21.04
N THR A 355 16.24 -21.41 -21.08
CA THR A 355 17.43 -22.28 -20.90
C THR A 355 17.46 -23.02 -19.57
N LYS A 356 16.74 -22.52 -18.56
CA LYS A 356 16.58 -23.14 -17.24
C LYS A 356 15.49 -24.23 -17.21
N SER A 357 14.72 -24.41 -18.29
CA SER A 357 13.64 -25.40 -18.36
C SER A 357 14.18 -26.80 -18.63
N PRO A 358 13.73 -27.85 -17.93
CA PRO A 358 14.03 -29.24 -18.31
C PRO A 358 13.45 -29.61 -19.69
N PHE A 359 12.53 -28.80 -20.23
CA PHE A 359 11.96 -28.95 -21.56
C PHE A 359 12.71 -28.17 -22.66
N TYR A 360 13.75 -27.41 -22.33
CA TYR A 360 14.44 -26.49 -23.25
C TYR A 360 14.94 -27.18 -24.52
N THR A 361 15.64 -28.30 -24.38
CA THR A 361 16.14 -29.09 -25.51
C THR A 361 15.00 -29.54 -26.42
N LYS A 362 13.91 -30.08 -25.84
CA LYS A 362 12.74 -30.54 -26.59
C LYS A 362 12.01 -29.40 -27.31
N TRP A 363 11.91 -28.22 -26.70
CA TRP A 363 11.34 -27.04 -27.33
C TRP A 363 12.22 -26.53 -28.49
N LYS A 364 13.54 -26.44 -28.26
CA LYS A 364 14.54 -26.02 -29.26
C LYS A 364 14.52 -26.96 -30.48
N ASP A 365 14.43 -28.26 -30.25
CA ASP A 365 14.36 -29.28 -31.29
C ASP A 365 13.00 -29.26 -32.02
N MET A 366 11.90 -28.95 -31.32
CA MET A 366 10.58 -28.74 -31.96
C MET A 366 10.57 -27.51 -32.88
N ILE A 367 11.17 -26.38 -32.45
CA ILE A 367 11.29 -25.18 -33.29
C ILE A 367 12.15 -25.46 -34.53
N LYS A 368 13.32 -26.08 -34.34
CA LYS A 368 14.20 -26.48 -35.45
C LYS A 368 13.54 -27.48 -36.40
N GLY A 369 12.88 -28.50 -35.86
CA GLY A 369 12.22 -29.55 -36.64
C GLY A 369 10.97 -29.07 -37.41
N LYS A 370 10.36 -27.95 -37.01
CA LYS A 370 9.28 -27.30 -37.78
C LYS A 370 9.76 -26.30 -38.83
N LEU A 371 10.99 -25.80 -38.71
CA LEU A 371 11.62 -24.91 -39.70
C LEU A 371 12.40 -25.65 -40.79
N CYS A 372 12.45 -26.98 -40.76
CA CYS A 372 13.14 -27.82 -41.74
C CYS A 372 12.23 -28.93 -42.31
N LYS A 373 11.04 -28.53 -42.77
CA LYS A 373 10.20 -29.30 -43.70
C LYS A 373 9.58 -28.35 -44.73
N GLU A 374 10.40 -27.98 -45.70
CA GLU A 374 9.96 -27.79 -47.08
C GLU A 374 10.09 -29.14 -47.81
#